data_AF-A0A811JSN4-F1
#
_entry.id   AF-A0A811JSN4-F1
#
_cell.length_a   1.000
_cell.length_b   1.000
_cell.length_c   1.000
_cell.angle_alpha   90.00
_cell.angle_beta   90.00
_cell.angle_gamma   90.00
#
_symmetry.space_group_name_H-M   'P 1'
#
loop_
_entity.id
_entity.type
_entity.pdbx_description
1 polymer ?
#
loop_
_entity_poly.entity_id
_entity_poly.type
_entity_poly.pdbx_seq_one_letter_code
_entity_poly.pdbx_strand_id
1 'polypeptide(L)'
;MAKTPDKIAIKELPIYGEDKPLNSYKFVEESPLPLQKEFASLRYALRDNYAVFADRFKTVDQALVQSKNFVKETDEYIKREWTVLPKAAAITVGGMAGFVLGLRRYGIRKFVYATTGLLTMAAFCYPHETIEISKIGYQHALRTYEDFQKSPEPAKKSK
;
A
#
# COMPACT_ATOMS: atom_id res chain seq x y z
N MET A 1 36.95 -58.03 -47.50
CA MET A 1 35.92 -57.16 -48.12
C MET A 1 34.92 -56.79 -47.04
N ALA A 2 34.95 -55.54 -46.57
CA ALA A 2 34.13 -55.09 -45.46
C ALA A 2 32.67 -54.90 -45.92
N LYS A 3 31.74 -55.58 -45.25
CA LYS A 3 30.31 -55.53 -45.54
C LYS A 3 29.77 -54.19 -45.03
N THR A 4 29.38 -53.31 -45.95
CA THR A 4 28.74 -52.02 -45.62
C THR A 4 27.47 -52.29 -44.80
N PRO A 5 27.22 -51.57 -43.69
CA PRO A 5 26.02 -51.78 -42.90
C PRO A 5 24.77 -51.39 -43.72
N ASP A 6 23.79 -52.28 -43.74
CA ASP A 6 22.52 -52.09 -44.42
C ASP A 6 21.83 -50.81 -43.92
N LYS A 7 21.43 -49.96 -44.86
CA LYS A 7 20.76 -48.68 -44.55
C LYS A 7 19.31 -48.98 -44.20
N ILE A 8 18.98 -48.94 -42.91
CA ILE A 8 17.62 -49.10 -42.40
C ILE A 8 16.82 -47.85 -42.75
N ALA A 9 15.67 -48.00 -43.40
CA ALA A 9 14.80 -46.87 -43.72
C ALA A 9 14.14 -46.33 -42.43
N ILE A 10 13.95 -45.01 -42.32
CA ILE A 10 13.35 -44.36 -41.12
C ILE A 10 12.00 -44.99 -40.72
N LYS A 11 11.27 -45.55 -41.71
CA LYS A 11 9.99 -46.25 -41.51
C LYS A 11 10.09 -47.58 -40.77
N GLU A 12 11.26 -48.19 -40.73
CA GLU A 12 11.51 -49.47 -40.07
C GLU A 12 12.01 -49.31 -38.63
N LEU A 13 12.22 -48.06 -38.17
CA LEU A 13 12.48 -47.81 -36.76
C LEU A 13 11.15 -47.74 -36.00
N PRO A 14 10.92 -48.60 -34.99
CA PRO A 14 9.79 -48.48 -34.09
C PRO A 14 10.03 -47.28 -33.15
N ILE A 15 9.81 -46.05 -33.65
CA ILE A 15 9.94 -44.83 -32.84
C ILE A 15 8.86 -44.81 -31.75
N TYR A 16 7.72 -45.45 -32.01
CA TYR A 16 6.69 -45.78 -31.03
C TYR A 16 6.30 -47.23 -31.28
N GLY A 17 6.26 -48.08 -30.25
CA GLY A 17 5.83 -49.48 -30.39
C GLY A 17 4.36 -49.56 -30.80
N GLU A 18 4.10 -49.66 -32.09
CA GLU A 18 2.76 -49.75 -32.71
C GLU A 18 2.15 -51.17 -32.59
N ASP A 19 2.77 -52.07 -31.84
CA ASP A 19 2.35 -53.48 -31.67
C ASP A 19 1.05 -53.64 -30.87
N LYS A 20 0.42 -52.53 -30.46
CA LYS A 20 -0.86 -52.52 -29.75
C LYS A 20 -1.93 -51.95 -30.67
N PRO A 21 -3.02 -52.70 -30.95
CA PRO A 21 -4.07 -52.22 -31.85
C PRO A 21 -4.63 -50.88 -31.34
N LEU A 22 -4.71 -49.88 -32.22
CA LEU A 22 -5.22 -48.53 -31.92
C LEU A 22 -6.63 -48.54 -31.30
N ASN A 23 -7.38 -49.64 -31.44
CA ASN A 23 -8.70 -49.86 -30.84
C ASN A 23 -8.68 -50.12 -29.32
N SER A 24 -7.52 -50.29 -28.67
CA SER A 24 -7.46 -50.58 -27.22
C SER A 24 -7.41 -49.33 -26.34
N TYR A 25 -7.36 -48.13 -26.91
CA TYR A 25 -7.38 -46.89 -26.13
C TYR A 25 -8.81 -46.47 -25.85
N LYS A 26 -9.28 -46.77 -24.63
CA LYS A 26 -10.53 -46.19 -24.12
C LYS A 26 -10.22 -44.78 -23.64
N PHE A 27 -10.62 -43.78 -24.42
CA PHE A 27 -10.64 -42.40 -23.94
C PHE A 27 -11.59 -42.33 -22.75
N VAL A 28 -11.04 -42.23 -21.54
CA VAL A 28 -11.81 -41.97 -20.33
C VAL A 28 -11.80 -40.47 -20.16
N GLU A 29 -12.92 -39.82 -20.43
CA GLU A 29 -13.11 -38.44 -19.98
C GLU A 29 -13.06 -38.44 -18.45
N GLU A 30 -11.92 -38.07 -17.90
CA GLU A 30 -11.81 -37.79 -16.47
C GLU A 30 -12.69 -36.58 -16.18
N SER A 31 -13.76 -36.81 -15.42
CA SER A 31 -14.57 -35.71 -14.91
C SER A 31 -13.70 -34.85 -13.98
N PRO A 32 -13.74 -33.51 -14.12
CA PRO A 32 -12.88 -32.64 -13.35
C PRO A 32 -13.14 -32.86 -11.86
N LEU A 33 -12.06 -33.06 -11.09
CA LEU A 33 -12.18 -33.19 -9.65
C LEU A 33 -12.84 -31.93 -9.07
N PRO A 34 -13.59 -32.03 -7.96
CA PRO A 34 -14.25 -30.88 -7.34
C PRO A 34 -13.30 -29.69 -7.12
N LEU A 35 -12.05 -29.98 -6.72
CA LEU A 35 -11.03 -28.96 -6.50
C LEU A 35 -10.56 -28.27 -7.80
N GLN A 36 -10.44 -29.02 -8.91
CA GLN A 36 -10.04 -28.47 -10.21
C GLN A 36 -11.10 -27.50 -10.75
N LYS A 37 -12.38 -27.75 -10.46
CA LYS A 37 -13.50 -26.88 -10.84
C LYS A 37 -13.42 -25.52 -10.14
N GLU A 38 -13.07 -25.50 -8.85
CA GLU A 38 -12.91 -24.25 -8.09
C GLU A 38 -11.69 -23.44 -8.54
N PHE A 39 -10.55 -24.10 -8.82
CA PHE A 39 -9.41 -23.38 -9.39
C PHE A 39 -9.70 -22.85 -10.80
N ALA A 40 -10.48 -23.58 -11.59
CA ALA A 40 -10.92 -23.12 -12.89
C ALA A 40 -11.84 -21.90 -12.78
N SER A 41 -12.82 -21.92 -11.86
CA SER A 41 -13.73 -20.78 -11.65
C SER A 41 -12.99 -19.51 -11.24
N LEU A 42 -12.04 -19.62 -10.30
CA LEU A 42 -11.15 -18.53 -9.90
C LEU A 42 -10.32 -18.01 -11.07
N ARG A 43 -9.75 -18.90 -11.89
CA ARG A 43 -8.96 -18.51 -13.06
C ARG A 43 -9.79 -17.73 -14.07
N TYR A 44 -11.01 -18.17 -14.38
CA TYR A 44 -11.89 -17.46 -15.30
C TYR A 44 -12.31 -16.11 -14.72
N ALA A 45 -12.73 -16.07 -13.46
CA ALA A 45 -13.09 -14.82 -12.79
C ALA A 45 -11.93 -13.82 -12.73
N LEU A 46 -10.71 -14.28 -12.46
CA LEU A 46 -9.52 -13.43 -12.50
C LEU A 46 -9.21 -12.97 -13.92
N ARG A 47 -9.25 -13.86 -14.91
CA ARG A 47 -8.95 -13.54 -16.31
C ARG A 47 -9.90 -12.48 -16.85
N ASP A 48 -11.19 -12.63 -16.57
CA ASP A 48 -12.24 -11.73 -17.04
C ASP A 48 -12.09 -10.34 -16.41
N ASN A 49 -11.68 -10.26 -15.15
CA ASN A 49 -11.53 -9.00 -14.43
C ASN A 49 -10.12 -8.39 -14.52
N TYR A 50 -9.09 -9.16 -14.90
CA TYR A 50 -7.69 -8.72 -14.89
C TYR A 50 -7.46 -7.51 -15.81
N ALA A 51 -8.08 -7.49 -17.00
CA ALA A 51 -7.94 -6.38 -17.93
C ALA A 51 -8.43 -5.05 -17.32
N VAL A 52 -9.58 -5.09 -16.62
CA VAL A 52 -10.15 -3.92 -15.94
C VAL A 52 -9.24 -3.45 -14.79
N PHE A 53 -8.68 -4.40 -14.02
CA PHE A 53 -7.74 -4.06 -12.97
C PHE A 53 -6.46 -3.44 -13.53
N ALA A 54 -5.86 -4.07 -14.54
CA ALA A 54 -4.61 -3.60 -15.15
C ALA A 54 -4.73 -2.18 -15.70
N ASP A 55 -5.85 -1.85 -16.35
CA ASP A 55 -6.07 -0.50 -16.87
C ASP A 55 -6.32 0.53 -15.75
N ARG A 56 -7.04 0.16 -14.68
CA ARG A 56 -7.17 1.02 -13.49
C ARG A 56 -5.82 1.28 -12.82
N PHE A 57 -4.98 0.25 -12.72
CA PHE A 57 -3.64 0.39 -12.15
C PHE A 57 -2.76 1.34 -12.98
N LYS A 58 -2.85 1.32 -14.31
CA LYS A 58 -2.12 2.29 -15.15
C LYS A 58 -2.54 3.73 -14.86
N THR A 59 -3.84 4.00 -14.72
CA THR A 59 -4.33 5.35 -14.40
C THR A 59 -3.86 5.80 -13.01
N VAL A 60 -3.90 4.90 -12.04
CA VAL A 60 -3.38 5.18 -10.69
C VAL A 60 -1.87 5.43 -10.73
N ASP A 61 -1.11 4.63 -11.46
CA ASP A 61 0.34 4.78 -11.57
C ASP A 61 0.71 6.13 -12.23
N GLN A 62 0.01 6.51 -13.30
CA GLN A 62 0.16 7.83 -13.91
C GLN A 62 -0.19 8.97 -12.95
N ALA A 63 -1.27 8.85 -12.18
CA ALA A 63 -1.66 9.84 -11.18
C ALA A 63 -0.65 9.91 -10.01
N LEU A 64 -0.04 8.78 -9.63
CA LEU A 64 1.00 8.71 -8.60
C LEU A 64 2.28 9.40 -9.09
N VAL A 65 2.69 9.17 -10.33
CA VAL A 65 3.85 9.84 -10.91
C VAL A 65 3.62 11.36 -10.98
N GLN A 66 2.43 11.80 -11.44
CA GLN A 66 2.07 13.22 -11.49
C GLN A 66 2.05 13.85 -10.10
N SER A 67 1.39 13.22 -9.12
CA SER A 67 1.33 13.73 -7.76
C SER A 67 2.70 13.79 -7.09
N LYS A 68 3.57 12.80 -7.33
CA LYS A 68 4.97 12.83 -6.85
C LYS A 68 5.73 14.03 -7.41
N ASN A 69 5.59 14.34 -8.69
CA ASN A 69 6.25 15.49 -9.30
C ASN A 69 5.70 16.80 -8.75
N PHE A 70 4.38 16.93 -8.63
CA PHE A 70 3.73 18.09 -8.03
C PHE A 70 4.16 18.32 -6.58
N VAL A 71 4.24 17.26 -5.77
CA VAL A 71 4.70 17.35 -4.38
C VAL A 71 6.15 17.82 -4.31
N LYS A 72 7.02 17.34 -5.19
CA LYS A 72 8.43 17.81 -5.25
C LYS A 72 8.54 19.28 -5.59
N GLU A 73 7.78 19.75 -6.58
CA GLU A 73 7.75 21.15 -6.97
C GLU A 73 7.20 22.03 -5.83
N THR A 74 6.12 21.58 -5.19
CA THR A 74 5.52 22.26 -4.04
C THR A 74 6.47 22.30 -2.85
N ASP A 75 7.19 21.21 -2.58
CA ASP A 75 8.22 21.14 -1.53
C ASP A 75 9.37 22.12 -1.79
N GLU A 76 9.86 22.20 -3.04
CA GLU A 76 10.88 23.19 -3.41
C GLU A 76 10.36 24.63 -3.24
N TYR A 77 9.11 24.90 -3.63
CA TYR A 77 8.48 26.21 -3.48
C TYR A 77 8.32 26.63 -2.02
N ILE A 78 7.85 25.72 -1.15
CA ILE A 78 7.68 25.95 0.29
C ILE A 78 9.03 26.16 0.99
N LYS A 79 10.10 25.52 0.53
CA LYS A 79 11.44 25.66 1.10
C LYS A 79 12.09 27.01 0.82
N ARG A 80 11.63 27.77 -0.17
CA ARG A 80 12.18 29.11 -0.45
C ARG A 80 11.81 30.09 0.67
N GLU A 81 12.82 30.70 1.30
CA GLU A 81 12.74 31.55 2.52
C GLU A 81 11.62 32.62 2.52
N TRP A 82 11.25 33.15 1.36
CA TRP A 82 10.37 34.33 1.21
C TRP A 82 8.87 34.01 1.19
N THR A 83 8.48 32.79 1.56
CA THR A 83 7.14 32.26 1.34
C THR A 83 6.35 32.01 2.64
N VAL A 84 6.44 32.92 3.61
CA VAL A 84 5.65 32.84 4.85
C VAL A 84 4.13 32.85 4.60
N LEU A 85 3.68 33.58 3.58
CA LEU A 85 2.27 33.68 3.18
C LEU A 85 1.69 32.32 2.73
N PRO A 86 2.28 31.60 1.77
CA PRO A 86 1.75 30.30 1.36
C PRO A 86 1.91 29.21 2.43
N LYS A 87 2.92 29.28 3.31
CA LYS A 87 3.00 28.36 4.47
C LYS A 87 1.82 28.55 5.42
N ALA A 88 1.52 29.80 5.77
CA ALA A 88 0.36 30.12 6.60
C ALA A 88 -0.96 29.72 5.90
N ALA A 89 -1.08 29.99 4.60
CA ALA A 89 -2.24 29.58 3.81
C ALA A 89 -2.42 28.06 3.77
N ALA A 90 -1.34 27.29 3.59
CA ALA A 90 -1.40 25.83 3.58
C ALA A 90 -1.88 25.28 4.92
N ILE A 91 -1.40 25.84 6.05
CA ILE A 91 -1.83 25.45 7.39
C ILE A 91 -3.32 25.76 7.58
N THR A 92 -3.77 26.96 7.25
CA THR A 92 -5.19 27.34 7.41
C THR A 92 -6.11 26.50 6.55
N VAL A 93 -5.72 26.21 5.30
CA VAL A 93 -6.46 25.30 4.41
C VAL A 93 -6.50 23.88 4.97
N GLY A 94 -5.39 23.37 5.51
CA GLY A 94 -5.35 22.07 6.19
C GLY A 94 -6.29 21.98 7.38
N GLY A 95 -6.30 23.03 8.21
CA GLY A 95 -7.21 23.15 9.35
C GLY A 95 -8.67 23.23 8.94
N MET A 96 -8.98 24.02 7.92
CA MET A 96 -10.33 24.17 7.38
C MET A 96 -10.81 22.86 6.75
N ALA A 97 -9.95 22.17 5.99
CA ALA A 97 -10.25 20.85 5.44
C ALA A 97 -10.53 19.83 6.55
N GLY A 98 -9.69 19.78 7.60
CA GLY A 98 -9.94 18.96 8.78
C GLY A 98 -11.27 19.29 9.45
N PHE A 99 -11.58 20.57 9.63
CA PHE A 99 -12.84 21.02 10.22
C PHE A 99 -14.05 20.62 9.40
N VAL A 100 -13.99 20.76 8.06
CA VAL A 100 -15.06 20.36 7.14
C VAL A 100 -15.29 18.85 7.20
N LEU A 101 -14.23 18.04 7.24
CA LEU A 101 -14.34 16.59 7.44
C LEU A 101 -14.94 16.24 8.82
N GLY A 102 -14.68 17.06 9.82
CA GLY A 102 -15.22 16.94 11.17
C GLY A 102 -16.67 17.38 11.33
N LEU A 103 -17.26 18.13 10.38
CA LEU A 103 -18.62 18.69 10.51
C LEU A 103 -19.71 17.63 10.73
N ARG A 104 -19.52 16.43 10.17
CA ARG A 104 -20.49 15.33 10.30
C ARG A 104 -20.47 14.68 11.70
N ARG A 105 -19.50 15.02 12.55
CA ARG A 105 -19.36 14.47 13.90
C ARG A 105 -19.69 15.54 14.95
N TYR A 106 -20.61 15.22 15.85
CA TYR A 106 -21.00 16.10 16.95
C TYR A 106 -19.93 16.15 18.06
N GLY A 107 -19.85 17.28 18.76
CA GLY A 107 -19.00 17.49 19.94
C GLY A 107 -17.51 17.77 19.65
N ILE A 108 -16.63 17.36 20.58
CA ILE A 108 -15.18 17.66 20.58
C ILE A 108 -14.46 17.08 19.36
N ARG A 109 -15.04 16.04 18.73
CA ARG A 109 -14.47 15.39 17.55
C ARG A 109 -14.19 16.40 16.43
N LYS A 110 -15.06 17.39 16.22
CA LYS A 110 -14.86 18.44 15.22
C LYS A 110 -13.53 19.18 15.39
N PHE A 111 -13.18 19.50 16.64
CA PHE A 111 -11.92 20.17 16.97
C PHE A 111 -10.73 19.24 16.79
N VAL A 112 -10.85 17.96 17.16
CA VAL A 112 -9.78 16.98 16.91
C VAL A 112 -9.46 16.87 15.42
N TYR A 113 -10.46 16.82 14.55
CA TYR A 113 -10.24 16.78 13.11
C TYR A 113 -9.59 18.07 12.59
N ALA A 114 -10.02 19.23 13.07
CA ALA A 114 -9.43 20.51 12.71
C ALA A 114 -7.96 20.64 13.18
N THR A 115 -7.66 20.28 14.43
CA THR A 115 -6.29 20.32 14.96
C THR A 115 -5.40 19.32 14.27
N THR A 116 -5.90 18.12 13.94
CA THR A 116 -5.11 17.17 13.14
C THR A 116 -4.78 17.74 11.77
N GLY A 117 -5.71 18.40 11.08
CA GLY A 117 -5.46 19.03 9.78
C GLY A 117 -4.48 20.22 9.85
N LEU A 118 -4.56 21.01 10.93
CA LEU A 118 -3.59 22.08 11.19
C LEU A 118 -2.19 21.50 11.44
N LEU A 119 -2.09 20.51 12.32
CA LEU A 119 -0.82 19.91 12.73
C LEU A 119 -0.15 19.16 11.59
N THR A 120 -0.90 18.45 10.73
CA THR A 120 -0.33 17.75 9.59
C THR A 120 0.29 18.73 8.59
N MET A 121 -0.41 19.82 8.27
CA MET A 121 0.14 20.84 7.37
C MET A 121 1.28 21.64 8.00
N ALA A 122 1.22 21.92 9.31
CA ALA A 122 2.31 22.58 10.04
C ALA A 122 3.58 21.70 10.04
N ALA A 123 3.44 20.40 10.32
CA ALA A 123 4.54 19.45 10.28
C ALA A 123 5.16 19.32 8.88
N PHE A 124 4.33 19.42 7.83
CA PHE A 124 4.79 19.40 6.45
C PHE A 124 5.57 20.68 6.07
N CYS A 125 5.09 21.85 6.49
CA CYS A 125 5.72 23.14 6.16
C CYS A 125 6.97 23.45 7.01
N TYR A 126 7.04 22.93 8.23
CA TYR A 126 8.12 23.19 9.21
C TYR A 126 8.64 21.88 9.85
N PRO A 127 9.26 20.98 9.06
CA PRO A 127 9.63 19.65 9.54
C PRO A 127 10.73 19.68 10.62
N HIS A 128 11.73 20.56 10.48
CA HIS A 128 12.84 20.67 11.44
C HIS A 128 12.37 21.18 12.81
N GLU A 129 11.63 22.28 12.82
CA GLU A 129 11.05 22.85 14.05
C GLU A 129 10.09 21.86 14.73
N THR A 130 9.29 21.13 13.95
CA THR A 130 8.38 20.11 14.49
C THR A 130 9.13 18.95 15.16
N ILE A 131 10.26 18.51 14.59
CA ILE A 131 11.10 17.46 15.20
C ILE A 131 11.71 17.96 16.51
N GLU A 132 12.12 19.22 16.59
CA GLU A 132 12.69 19.80 17.82
C GLU A 132 11.65 19.92 18.92
N ILE A 133 10.48 20.50 18.61
CA ILE A 133 9.38 20.66 19.55
C ILE A 133 8.88 19.30 20.06
N SER A 134 8.76 18.31 19.18
CA SER A 134 8.32 16.97 19.58
C SER A 134 9.31 16.27 20.51
N LYS A 135 10.63 16.39 20.25
CA LYS A 135 11.68 15.86 21.13
C LYS A 135 11.66 16.55 22.50
N ILE A 136 11.61 17.88 22.52
CA ILE A 136 11.56 18.67 23.76
C ILE A 136 10.30 18.31 24.54
N GLY A 137 9.15 18.25 23.87
CA GLY A 137 7.88 17.88 24.48
C GLY A 137 7.91 16.48 25.09
N TYR A 138 8.51 15.50 24.40
CA TYR A 138 8.68 14.15 24.92
C TYR A 138 9.55 14.12 26.18
N GLN A 139 10.69 14.80 26.17
CA GLN A 139 11.58 14.87 27.33
C GLN A 139 10.91 15.55 28.53
N HIS A 140 10.18 16.64 28.30
CA HIS A 140 9.43 17.30 29.35
C HIS A 140 8.31 16.43 29.90
N ALA A 141 7.59 15.70 29.04
CA ALA A 141 6.54 14.77 29.47
C ALA A 141 7.08 13.63 30.34
N LEU A 142 8.26 13.10 29.99
CA LEU A 142 8.93 12.08 30.82
C LEU A 142 9.36 12.66 32.17
N ARG A 143 9.98 13.84 32.18
CA ARG A 143 10.39 14.50 33.43
C ARG A 143 9.21 14.76 34.35
N THR A 144 8.13 15.33 33.82
CA THR A 144 6.93 15.59 34.64
C THR A 144 6.33 14.30 35.16
N TYR A 145 6.29 13.24 34.35
CA TYR A 145 5.82 11.92 34.79
C TYR A 145 6.67 11.34 35.92
N GLU A 146 8.00 11.41 35.83
CA GLU A 146 8.91 11.00 36.90
C GLU A 146 8.74 11.82 38.18
N ASP A 147 8.57 13.13 38.04
CA ASP A 147 8.34 14.04 39.17
C ASP A 147 7.01 13.70 39.87
N PHE A 148 5.97 13.34 39.12
CA PHE A 148 4.69 12.86 39.69
C PHE A 148 4.85 11.56 40.47
N GLN A 149 5.68 10.62 39.99
CA GLN A 149 5.95 9.38 40.72
C GLN A 149 6.73 9.60 42.01
N LYS A 150 7.60 10.63 42.05
CA LYS A 150 8.44 10.96 43.22
C LYS A 150 7.77 11.91 44.21
N SER A 151 6.60 12.48 43.87
CA SER A 151 5.93 13.46 44.72
C SER A 151 5.48 12.84 46.05
N PRO A 152 5.88 13.39 47.22
CA PRO A 152 5.44 12.89 48.51
C PRO A 152 3.92 13.07 48.70
N GLU A 153 3.29 12.20 49.49
CA GLU A 153 1.87 12.31 49.81
C GLU A 153 1.58 13.64 50.53
N PRO A 154 0.45 14.31 50.21
CA PRO A 154 0.11 15.57 50.85
C PRO A 154 -0.08 15.37 52.35
N ALA A 155 0.55 16.22 53.16
CA ALA A 155 0.41 16.19 54.61
C ALA A 155 -1.08 16.23 55.00
N LYS A 156 -1.52 15.25 55.81
CA LYS A 156 -2.90 15.20 56.32
C LYS A 156 -3.20 16.50 57.06
N LYS A 157 -4.18 17.27 56.56
CA LYS A 157 -4.69 18.44 57.27
C LYS A 157 -5.27 17.97 58.61
N SER A 158 -4.66 18.41 59.72
CA SER A 158 -5.30 18.34 61.03
C SER A 158 -6.60 19.13 60.96
N LYS A 159 -7.71 18.50 61.31
CA LYS A 159 -8.98 19.19 61.57
C LYS A 159 -8.87 20.08 62.80
#